data_AF-A0A8J6N775-F1
#
_entry.id   AF-A0A8J6N775-F1
#
_cell.length_a   1.000
_cell.length_b   1.000
_cell.length_c   1.000
_cell.angle_alpha   90.00
_cell.angle_beta   90.00
_cell.angle_gamma   90.00
#
_symmetry.space_group_name_H-M   'P 1'
#
loop_
_entity.id
_entity.type
_entity.pdbx_description
1 polymer ?
#
loop_
_entity_poly.entity_id
_entity_poly.type
_entity_poly.pdbx_seq_one_letter_code
_entity_poly.pdbx_strand_id
1 'polypeptide(L)' 'MSSSIDEQILRASKEIVVKFIEAGRISPSGFPELFKTIYCAVKETVNGQEKVKADKDK' A
#
# COMPACT_ATOMS: atom_id res chain seq x y z
N MET A 1 10.86 -16.98 7.39
CA MET A 1 10.74 -15.61 7.91
C MET A 1 9.39 -15.06 7.48
N SER A 2 8.46 -14.87 8.42
CA SER A 2 7.16 -14.25 8.11
C SER A 2 7.40 -12.76 7.86
N SER A 3 7.25 -12.31 6.61
CA SER A 3 7.38 -10.88 6.27
C SER A 3 6.29 -10.12 7.02
N SER A 4 6.67 -9.10 7.79
CA SER A 4 5.72 -8.29 8.56
C SER A 4 4.67 -7.70 7.63
N ILE A 5 3.43 -7.54 8.11
CA ILE A 5 2.35 -6.91 7.33
C ILE A 5 2.78 -5.54 6.80
N ASP A 6 3.58 -4.80 7.58
CA ASP A 6 4.15 -3.51 7.18
C ASP A 6 5.09 -3.63 5.97
N GLU A 7 5.91 -4.68 5.92
CA GLU A 7 6.80 -4.92 4.77
C GLU A 7 5.99 -5.25 3.50
N GLN A 8 4.89 -5.99 3.65
CA GLN A 8 3.99 -6.31 2.54
C GLN A 8 3.29 -5.05 2.02
N ILE A 9 2.81 -4.19 2.92
CA ILE A 9 2.23 -2.88 2.56
C ILE A 9 3.26 -2.03 1.81
N LEU A 10 4.50 -1.94 2.31
CA LEU A 10 5.58 -1.18 1.66
C LEU A 10 5.91 -1.72 0.27
N ARG A 11 6.04 -3.05 0.11
CA ARG A 11 6.32 -3.66 -1.20
C ARG A 11 5.19 -3.42 -2.20
N ALA A 12 3.94 -3.65 -1.81
CA ALA A 12 2.79 -3.44 -2.68
C ALA A 12 2.70 -1.97 -3.13
N SER A 13 2.86 -1.04 -2.19
CA SER A 13 2.84 0.40 -2.49
C SER A 13 3.94 0.80 -3.47
N LYS A 14 5.15 0.24 -3.31
CA LYS A 14 6.29 0.48 -4.20
C LYS A 14 6.01 -0.05 -5.60
N GLU A 15 5.51 -1.28 -5.72
CA GLU A 15 5.21 -1.88 -7.03
C GLU A 15 4.12 -1.13 -7.78
N ILE A 16 3.07 -0.66 -7.10
CA ILE A 16 2.01 0.13 -7.71
C ILE A 16 2.58 1.42 -8.31
N VAL A 17 3.31 2.22 -7.52
CA VAL A 17 3.85 3.51 -8.01
C VAL A 17 4.87 3.32 -9.12
N VAL A 18 5.73 2.29 -9.05
CA VAL A 18 6.70 1.99 -10.10
C VAL A 18 6.00 1.62 -11.40
N LYS A 19 4.94 0.78 -11.37
CA LYS A 19 4.15 0.46 -12.57
C LYS A 19 3.53 1.68 -13.22
N PHE A 20 3.05 2.64 -12.44
CA PHE A 20 2.52 3.90 -13.00
C PHE A 20 3.60 4.74 -13.69
N ILE A 21 4.83 4.72 -13.17
CA ILE A 21 5.99 5.41 -13.77
C ILE A 21 6.42 4.69 -15.05
N GLU A 22 6.56 3.35 -15.00
CA GLU A 22 6.92 2.52 -16.16
C GLU A 22 5.89 2.62 -17.30
N ALA A 23 4.61 2.75 -16.95
CA ALA A 23 3.52 2.96 -17.91
C ALA A 23 3.41 4.41 -18.41
N GLY A 24 4.29 5.32 -17.96
CA GLY A 24 4.30 6.74 -18.36
C GLY A 24 3.08 7.53 -17.88
N ARG A 25 2.35 7.04 -16.87
CA ARG A 25 1.16 7.70 -16.31
C ARG A 25 1.52 8.73 -15.25
N ILE A 26 2.66 8.57 -14.59
CA ILE A 26 3.22 9.48 -13.60
C ILE A 26 4.71 9.69 -13.91
N SER A 27 5.19 10.91 -13.79
CA SER A 27 6.63 11.21 -13.86
C SER A 27 7.34 10.73 -12.60
N PRO A 28 8.61 10.26 -12.67
CA PRO A 28 9.42 9.96 -11.50
C PRO A 28 9.44 11.08 -10.44
N SER A 29 9.34 12.34 -10.86
CA SER A 29 9.30 13.49 -9.96
C SER A 29 8.06 13.51 -9.04
N GLY A 30 6.97 12.87 -9.45
CA GLY A 30 5.74 12.75 -8.66
C GLY A 30 5.78 11.64 -7.60
N PHE A 31 6.83 10.82 -7.57
CA PHE A 31 6.94 9.67 -6.65
C PHE A 31 6.70 10.01 -5.17
N PRO A 32 7.31 11.06 -4.58
CA PRO A 32 7.23 11.27 -3.13
C PRO A 32 5.81 11.53 -2.60
N GLU A 33 4.98 12.19 -3.41
CA GLU A 33 3.58 12.48 -3.07
C GLU A 33 2.70 11.26 -3.33
N LEU A 34 2.85 10.64 -4.51
CA LEU A 34 2.00 9.53 -4.90
C LEU A 34 2.24 8.27 -4.08
N PHE A 35 3.49 7.97 -3.74
CA PHE A 35 3.83 6.82 -2.91
C PHE A 35 3.15 6.91 -1.53
N LYS A 36 3.11 8.10 -0.91
CA LYS A 36 2.42 8.30 0.37
C LYS A 36 0.92 8.05 0.24
N THR A 37 0.31 8.57 -0.81
CA THR A 37 -1.13 8.39 -1.09
C THR A 37 -1.47 6.92 -1.26
N ILE A 38 -0.70 6.20 -2.09
CA ILE A 38 -0.87 4.76 -2.32
C ILE A 38 -0.63 3.97 -1.03
N TYR A 39 0.44 4.28 -0.29
CA TYR A 39 0.76 3.62 0.97
C TYR A 39 -0.36 3.75 1.99
N CYS A 40 -0.92 4.95 2.16
CA CYS A 40 -2.06 5.16 3.05
C CYS A 40 -3.27 4.32 2.60
N ALA A 41 -3.62 4.36 1.31
CA ALA A 41 -4.76 3.60 0.79
C ALA A 41 -4.62 2.08 1.02
N VAL A 42 -3.44 1.51 0.77
CA VAL A 42 -3.16 0.09 1.00
C VAL A 42 -3.20 -0.23 2.49
N LYS A 43 -2.53 0.59 3.33
CA LYS A 43 -2.50 0.41 4.78
C LYS A 43 -3.90 0.46 5.39
N GLU A 44 -4.70 1.44 5.01
CA GLU A 44 -6.09 1.58 5.49
C GLU A 44 -6.95 0.39 5.09
N THR A 45 -6.77 -0.13 3.86
CA THR A 45 -7.49 -1.32 3.39
C THR A 45 -7.13 -2.54 4.23
N VAL A 46 -5.84 -2.78 4.47
CA VAL A 46 -5.35 -3.92 5.27
C VAL A 46 -5.80 -3.81 6.73
N ASN A 47 -5.63 -2.63 7.33
CA ASN A 47 -6.00 -2.40 8.73
C ASN A 47 -7.53 -2.38 8.93
N GLY A 48 -8.29 -1.95 7.91
CA GLY A 48 -9.74 -2.02 7.89
C GLY A 48 -10.24 -3.47 7.91
N GLN A 49 -9.53 -4.39 7.25
CA GLN A 49 -9.81 -5.83 7.33
C GLN A 49 -9.53 -6.41 8.73
N GLU A 50 -8.56 -5.87 9.47
CA GLU A 50 -8.24 -6.26 10.84
C GLU A 50 -9.37 -5.90 11.82
N LYS A 51 -9.97 -4.70 11.68
CA LYS A 51 -11.12 -4.28 12.51
C LYS A 51 -12.38 -5.10 12.25
N VAL A 52 -12.63 -5.52 11.00
CA VAL A 52 -13.78 -6.37 10.65
C VAL A 52 -13.62 -7.81 11.17
N LYS A 53 -12.38 -8.31 11.28
CA LYS A 53 -12.12 -9.63 11.87
C LYS A 53 -12.30 -9.65 13.39
N ALA A 54 -11.94 -8.58 14.10
CA ALA A 54 -12.09 -8.49 15.55
C ALA A 54 -13.57 -8.47 16.01
N ASP A 55 -14.50 -8.03 15.16
CA ASP A 55 -15.93 -7.95 15.47
C ASP A 55 -16.70 -9.25 15.15
N LYS A 56 -16.15 -10.12 14.28
CA LYS A 56 -16.76 -11.42 13.93
C LYS A 56 -16.43 -12.57 14.88
N ASP A 57 -15.56 -12.34 15.86
CA ASP A 57 -15.15 -13.32 16.87
C ASP A 57 -15.80 -13.04 18.25
N LYS A 58 -16.83 -12.18 18.30
CA LYS A 58 -17.59 -11.83 19.52
C LYS A 58 -19.04 -12.31 19.47
#